data_AF-A0A2Z7BR42-F1
#
_entry.id   AF-A0A2Z7BR42-F1
#
_cell.length_a   1.000
_cell.length_b   1.000
_cell.length_c   1.000
_cell.angle_alpha   90.00
_cell.angle_beta   90.00
_cell.angle_gamma   90.00
#
_symmetry.space_group_name_H-M   'P 1'
#
loop_
_entity.id
_entity.type
_entity.pdbx_description
1 polymer ?
#
loop_
_entity_poly.entity_id
_entity_poly.type
_entity_poly.pdbx_seq_one_letter_code
_entity_poly.pdbx_strand_id
1 'polypeptide(L)'
;MSVIDILFRVDSICKKYEKYDVEKMRSSSSSVGDAFARLYASFESQIEAALHKSEVASMETNRAAVVAKNAEVRRLKARLLEEVPKLQKLAQKKVKGLSIEELEARSDLVLALPERIQAIPDGSMNVAKQTGGWGGASSSHKVIKFDSDGHFDDDFFQHTEETSQFRQEYEMRKMKQACTL
;
A
#
# COMPACT_ATOMS: atom_id res chain seq x y z
N MET A 1 50.03 5.10 35.34
CA MET A 1 48.86 5.38 34.50
C MET A 1 49.00 4.57 33.22
N SER A 2 48.35 3.41 33.20
CA SER A 2 48.25 2.55 32.02
C SER A 2 47.20 3.12 31.05
N VAL A 3 47.26 2.71 29.77
CA VAL A 3 46.24 3.04 28.78
C VAL A 3 44.84 2.61 29.24
N ILE A 4 44.74 1.46 29.93
CA ILE A 4 43.49 1.01 30.55
C ILE A 4 42.96 2.01 31.59
N ASP A 5 43.85 2.56 32.44
CA ASP A 5 43.45 3.52 33.47
C ASP A 5 42.92 4.82 32.85
N ILE A 6 43.53 5.24 31.73
CA ILE A 6 43.11 6.42 30.98
C ILE A 6 41.73 6.18 30.37
N LEU A 7 41.48 5.02 29.77
CA LEU A 7 40.17 4.67 29.19
C LEU A 7 39.06 4.65 30.24
N PHE A 8 39.28 4.01 31.40
CA PHE A 8 38.30 4.01 32.48
C PHE A 8 38.04 5.41 33.06
N ARG A 9 39.09 6.23 33.18
CA ARG A 9 38.96 7.60 33.67
C ARG A 9 38.21 8.48 32.67
N VAL A 10 38.48 8.33 31.38
CA VAL A 10 37.74 9.02 30.30
C VAL A 10 36.28 8.58 30.29
N ASP A 11 35.98 7.28 30.34
CA ASP A 11 34.61 6.77 30.41
C ASP A 11 33.85 7.30 31.65
N SER A 12 34.52 7.33 32.81
CA SER A 12 33.96 7.91 34.04
C SER A 12 33.69 9.42 33.91
N ILE A 13 34.57 10.15 33.21
CA ILE A 13 34.38 11.58 32.93
C ILE A 13 33.21 11.76 31.96
N CYS A 14 33.13 11.01 30.87
CA CYS A 14 32.04 11.04 29.91
C CYS A 14 30.68 10.80 30.62
N LYS A 15 30.58 9.76 31.45
CA LYS A 15 29.38 9.47 32.25
C LYS A 15 29.00 10.59 33.22
N LYS A 16 29.98 11.26 33.85
CA LYS A 16 29.72 12.38 34.79
C LYS A 16 29.07 13.58 34.07
N TYR A 17 29.45 13.82 32.82
CA TYR A 17 28.95 14.93 32.01
C TYR A 17 27.81 14.56 31.06
N GLU A 18 27.45 13.29 30.98
CA GLU A 18 26.35 12.78 30.16
C GLU A 18 25.01 13.51 30.44
N LYS A 19 24.80 13.99 31.67
CA LYS A 19 23.63 14.79 32.05
C LYS A 19 23.56 16.19 31.40
N TYR A 20 24.68 16.70 30.89
CA TYR A 20 24.76 17.97 30.18
C TYR A 20 24.68 17.78 28.66
N ASP A 21 24.62 16.54 28.19
CA ASP A 21 24.36 16.23 26.80
C ASP A 21 22.88 16.52 26.50
N VAL A 22 22.63 17.75 26.05
CA VAL A 22 21.30 18.27 25.74
C VAL A 22 20.65 17.47 24.60
N GLU A 23 21.45 16.93 23.68
CA GLU A 23 20.98 16.05 22.60
C GLU A 23 20.55 14.69 23.15
N LYS A 24 21.30 14.12 24.09
CA LYS A 24 20.95 12.86 24.76
C LYS A 24 19.70 12.98 25.64
N MET A 25 19.52 14.12 26.31
CA MET A 25 18.32 14.41 27.09
C MET A 25 17.08 14.67 26.22
N ARG A 26 17.26 15.32 25.06
CA ARG A 26 16.18 15.49 24.07
C ARG A 26 15.77 14.18 23.43
N SER A 27 16.71 13.35 22.99
CA SER A 27 16.42 12.06 22.36
C SER A 27 15.72 11.08 23.30
N SER A 28 16.12 11.02 24.57
CA SER A 28 15.49 10.17 25.59
C SER A 28 14.09 10.63 26.00
N SER A 29 13.83 11.94 26.06
CA SER A 29 12.50 12.49 26.40
C SER A 29 11.54 12.61 25.21
N SER A 30 12.05 12.80 23.99
CA SER A 30 11.25 12.95 22.77
C SER A 30 10.75 11.61 22.24
N SER A 31 11.53 10.53 22.43
CA SER A 31 11.22 9.20 21.87
C SER A 31 9.94 8.56 22.44
N VAL A 32 9.69 8.70 23.75
CA VAL A 32 8.52 8.05 24.40
C VAL A 32 7.22 8.84 24.17
N GLY A 33 7.31 10.17 24.05
CA GLY A 33 6.15 11.06 23.95
C GLY A 33 5.72 11.43 22.52
N ASP A 34 6.63 11.39 21.54
CA ASP A 34 6.36 11.94 20.22
C ASP A 34 5.49 11.03 19.34
N ALA A 35 4.28 11.51 19.03
CA ALA A 35 3.35 10.81 18.16
C ALA A 35 3.88 10.65 16.73
N PHE A 36 4.69 11.61 16.25
CA PHE A 36 5.34 11.49 14.94
C PHE A 36 6.33 10.34 14.95
N ALA A 37 7.30 10.33 15.88
CA ALA A 37 8.32 9.29 15.96
C ALA A 37 7.72 7.88 16.08
N ARG A 38 6.66 7.70 16.88
CA ARG A 38 5.98 6.40 17.02
C ARG A 38 5.32 5.94 15.70
N LEU A 39 4.62 6.85 15.02
CA LEU A 39 3.99 6.50 13.74
C LEU A 39 5.04 6.26 12.66
N TYR A 40 6.09 7.08 12.61
CA TYR A 40 7.21 6.93 11.69
C TYR A 40 7.92 5.58 11.87
N ALA A 41 8.20 5.17 13.12
CA ALA A 41 8.78 3.85 13.39
C ALA A 41 7.90 2.68 12.94
N SER A 42 6.57 2.81 13.11
CA SER A 42 5.62 1.83 12.58
C SER A 42 5.63 1.79 11.04
N PHE A 43 5.75 2.94 10.39
CA PHE A 43 5.92 3.06 8.94
C PHE A 43 7.19 2.36 8.45
N GLU A 44 8.34 2.64 9.08
CA GLU A 44 9.62 2.00 8.77
C GLU A 44 9.51 0.47 8.87
N SER A 45 8.95 -0.03 9.98
CA SER A 45 8.74 -1.47 10.18
C SER A 45 7.85 -2.10 9.10
N GLN A 46 6.79 -1.41 8.69
CA GLN A 46 5.91 -1.87 7.61
C GLN A 46 6.61 -1.84 6.24
N ILE A 47 7.44 -0.83 5.96
CA ILE A 47 8.25 -0.76 4.74
C ILE A 47 9.26 -1.91 4.70
N GLU A 48 9.93 -2.18 5.81
CA GLU A 48 10.86 -3.30 5.94
C GLU A 48 10.16 -4.65 5.74
N ALA A 49 8.97 -4.82 6.33
CA ALA A 49 8.15 -6.01 6.12
C ALA A 49 7.73 -6.18 4.65
N ALA A 50 7.43 -5.09 3.94
CA ALA A 50 7.12 -5.10 2.51
C ALA A 50 8.35 -5.49 1.67
N LEU A 51 9.52 -4.94 1.97
CA LEU A 51 10.79 -5.27 1.31
C LEU A 51 11.15 -6.74 1.50
N HIS A 52 11.09 -7.24 2.73
CA HIS A 52 11.35 -8.66 3.03
C HIS A 52 10.37 -9.57 2.30
N LYS A 53 9.07 -9.22 2.22
CA LYS A 53 8.09 -9.99 1.43
C LYS A 53 8.39 -9.97 -0.07
N SER A 54 8.81 -8.84 -0.60
CA SER A 54 9.23 -8.72 -2.01
C SER A 54 10.42 -9.63 -2.30
N GLU A 55 11.43 -9.64 -1.43
CA GLU A 55 12.60 -10.51 -1.55
C GLU A 55 12.22 -11.99 -1.45
N VAL A 56 11.40 -12.35 -0.47
CA VAL A 56 10.88 -13.72 -0.31
C VAL A 56 9.97 -14.13 -1.49
N ALA A 57 9.39 -13.18 -2.22
CA ALA A 57 8.66 -13.45 -3.47
C ALA A 57 9.60 -13.62 -4.66
N SER A 58 10.76 -12.95 -4.70
CA SER A 58 11.73 -13.09 -5.81
C SER A 58 12.49 -14.42 -5.75
N MET A 59 12.71 -14.95 -4.54
CA MET A 59 13.35 -16.25 -4.32
C MET A 59 12.40 -17.44 -4.46
N GLU A 60 11.09 -17.20 -4.57
CA GLU A 60 10.07 -18.25 -4.59
C GLU A 60 9.92 -18.85 -5.99
N THR A 61 9.87 -20.19 -6.07
CA THR A 61 9.72 -20.92 -7.34
C THR A 61 8.26 -21.18 -7.68
N ASN A 62 7.38 -21.29 -6.68
CA ASN A 62 5.96 -21.52 -6.89
C ASN A 62 5.26 -20.23 -7.36
N ARG A 63 4.85 -20.21 -8.63
CA ARG A 63 4.14 -19.07 -9.24
C ARG A 63 2.90 -18.62 -8.47
N ALA A 64 2.10 -19.54 -7.92
CA ALA A 64 0.93 -19.16 -7.13
C ALA A 64 1.33 -18.48 -5.82
N ALA A 65 2.37 -18.97 -5.15
CA ALA A 65 2.92 -18.36 -3.95
C ALA A 65 3.54 -16.97 -4.23
N VAL A 66 4.26 -16.82 -5.34
CA VAL A 66 4.79 -15.52 -5.81
C VAL A 66 3.64 -14.50 -5.97
N VAL A 67 2.56 -14.88 -6.67
CA VAL A 67 1.40 -14.01 -6.90
C VAL A 67 0.73 -13.61 -5.59
N ALA A 68 0.58 -14.55 -4.65
CA ALA A 68 0.00 -14.29 -3.34
C ALA A 68 0.85 -13.30 -2.53
N LYS A 69 2.16 -13.55 -2.40
CA LYS A 69 3.08 -12.65 -1.68
C LYS A 69 3.11 -11.25 -2.30
N ASN A 70 3.18 -11.16 -3.63
CA ASN A 70 3.15 -9.87 -4.34
C ASN A 70 1.82 -9.13 -4.16
N ALA A 71 0.69 -9.83 -4.09
CA ALA A 71 -0.60 -9.22 -3.76
C ALA A 71 -0.62 -8.62 -2.36
N GLU A 72 0.05 -9.25 -1.39
CA GLU A 72 0.22 -8.69 -0.05
C GLU A 72 1.11 -7.45 -0.04
N VAL A 73 2.22 -7.45 -0.80
CA VAL A 73 3.07 -6.26 -0.97
C VAL A 73 2.25 -5.11 -1.53
N ARG A 74 1.43 -5.34 -2.56
CA ARG A 74 0.53 -4.32 -3.13
C ARG A 74 -0.45 -3.75 -2.09
N ARG A 75 -1.07 -4.61 -1.28
CA ARG A 75 -1.99 -4.18 -0.21
C ARG A 75 -1.27 -3.31 0.83
N LEU A 76 -0.04 -3.70 1.20
CA LEU A 76 0.74 -2.97 2.18
C LEU A 76 1.22 -1.61 1.65
N LYS A 77 1.70 -1.55 0.40
CA LYS A 77 2.03 -0.29 -0.29
C LYS A 77 0.84 0.67 -0.32
N ALA A 78 -0.36 0.18 -0.68
CA ALA A 78 -1.58 0.99 -0.73
C ALA A 78 -1.92 1.56 0.65
N ARG A 79 -1.95 0.71 1.69
CA ARG A 79 -2.19 1.16 3.08
C ARG A 79 -1.19 2.21 3.54
N LEU A 80 0.10 2.00 3.25
CA LEU A 80 1.14 2.95 3.62
C LEU A 80 0.92 4.31 2.96
N LEU A 81 0.61 4.33 1.66
CA LEU A 81 0.33 5.57 0.92
C LEU A 81 -0.92 6.30 1.44
N GLU A 82 -1.97 5.57 1.85
CA GLU A 82 -3.16 6.15 2.48
C GLU A 82 -2.85 6.83 3.82
N GLU A 83 -1.88 6.31 4.57
CA GLU A 83 -1.50 6.84 5.87
C GLU A 83 -0.45 7.98 5.78
N VAL A 84 0.27 8.15 4.66
CA VAL A 84 1.29 9.21 4.49
C VAL A 84 0.75 10.61 4.82
N PRO A 85 -0.46 11.03 4.37
CA PRO A 85 -1.01 12.35 4.72
C PRO A 85 -1.18 12.57 6.22
N LYS A 86 -1.44 11.50 6.99
CA LYS A 86 -1.53 11.59 8.45
C LYS A 86 -0.17 11.87 9.07
N LEU A 87 0.87 11.20 8.57
CA LEU A 87 2.24 11.40 9.00
C LEU A 87 2.76 12.80 8.60
N GLN A 88 2.38 13.31 7.42
CA GLN A 88 2.70 14.67 6.97
C GLN A 88 2.11 15.74 7.89
N LYS A 89 0.86 15.57 8.34
CA LYS A 89 0.24 16.47 9.33
C LYS A 89 0.98 16.47 10.67
N LEU A 90 1.51 15.33 11.09
CA LEU A 90 2.31 15.22 12.31
C LEU A 90 3.71 15.83 12.14
N ALA A 91 4.32 15.72 10.95
CA ALA A 91 5.62 16.31 10.65
C ALA A 91 5.58 17.85 10.71
N GLN A 92 4.51 18.47 10.23
CA GLN A 92 4.35 19.94 10.23
C GLN A 92 3.89 20.50 11.59
N LYS A 93 3.47 19.64 12.52
CA LYS A 93 2.98 20.07 13.82
C LYS A 93 4.13 20.56 14.68
N LYS A 94 4.13 21.84 15.01
CA LYS A 94 5.08 22.42 15.97
C LYS A 94 4.82 21.85 17.36
N VAL A 95 5.81 21.16 17.92
CA VAL A 95 5.77 20.59 19.28
C VAL A 95 6.76 21.35 20.16
N LYS A 96 6.42 21.57 21.43
CA LYS A 96 7.30 22.27 22.37
C LYS A 96 8.60 21.45 22.55
N GLY A 97 9.74 22.09 22.32
CA GLY A 97 11.06 21.45 22.44
C GLY A 97 11.68 20.97 21.12
N LEU A 98 10.94 21.06 20.01
CA LEU A 98 11.45 20.72 18.68
C LEU A 98 12.16 21.92 18.03
N SER A 99 13.35 21.71 17.48
CA SER A 99 14.05 22.74 16.71
C SER A 99 13.42 22.93 15.31
N ILE A 100 13.73 24.05 14.66
CA ILE A 100 13.29 24.30 13.27
C ILE A 100 13.95 23.26 12.34
N GLU A 101 15.24 22.99 12.54
CA GLU A 101 16.01 21.99 11.80
C GLU A 101 15.39 20.57 11.95
N GLU A 102 14.96 20.19 13.15
CA GLU A 102 14.28 18.91 13.38
C GLU A 102 12.92 18.84 12.68
N LEU A 103 12.18 19.95 12.62
CA LEU A 103 10.89 20.03 11.92
C LEU A 103 11.05 19.88 10.40
N GLU A 104 12.08 20.53 9.84
CA GLU A 104 12.44 20.41 8.43
C GLU A 104 12.90 18.98 8.11
N ALA A 105 13.78 18.40 8.92
CA ALA A 105 14.20 17.01 8.76
C ALA A 105 13.02 16.02 8.77
N ARG A 106 12.03 16.20 9.65
CA ARG A 106 10.80 15.39 9.66
C ARG A 106 10.00 15.54 8.37
N SER A 107 9.93 16.77 7.86
CA SER A 107 9.20 17.06 6.62
C SER A 107 9.89 16.39 5.43
N ASP A 108 11.21 16.47 5.35
CA ASP A 108 12.02 15.83 4.31
C ASP A 108 11.89 14.30 4.34
N LEU A 109 11.93 13.70 5.54
CA LEU A 109 11.71 12.26 5.70
C LEU A 109 10.35 11.83 5.14
N VAL A 110 9.28 12.59 5.42
CA VAL A 110 7.94 12.28 4.92
C VAL A 110 7.83 12.52 3.41
N LEU A 111 8.50 13.53 2.86
CA LEU A 111 8.53 13.81 1.42
C LEU A 111 9.15 12.67 0.61
N ALA A 112 10.15 11.97 1.17
CA ALA A 112 10.78 10.82 0.53
C ALA A 112 9.97 9.51 0.61
N LEU A 113 8.98 9.41 1.52
CA LEU A 113 8.23 8.17 1.75
C LEU A 113 7.45 7.67 0.52
N PRO A 114 6.68 8.50 -0.23
CA PRO A 114 5.93 8.01 -1.38
C PRO A 114 6.82 7.35 -2.44
N GLU A 115 7.97 7.97 -2.74
CA GLU A 115 8.95 7.42 -3.70
C GLU A 115 9.52 6.10 -3.18
N ARG A 116 9.95 6.07 -1.92
CA ARG A 116 10.49 4.86 -1.29
C ARG A 116 9.47 3.72 -1.26
N ILE A 117 8.20 3.99 -0.98
CA ILE A 117 7.13 2.98 -0.99
C ILE A 117 6.91 2.47 -2.43
N GLN A 118 6.87 3.37 -3.42
CA GLN A 118 6.66 2.99 -4.82
C GLN A 118 7.81 2.16 -5.39
N ALA A 119 9.04 2.41 -4.96
CA ALA A 119 10.24 1.68 -5.38
C ALA A 119 10.26 0.20 -4.95
N ILE A 120 9.42 -0.22 -3.99
CA ILE A 120 9.32 -1.61 -3.56
C ILE A 120 8.75 -2.47 -4.71
N PRO A 121 9.46 -3.51 -5.17
CA PRO A 121 8.95 -4.43 -6.18
C PRO A 121 7.74 -5.18 -5.63
N ASP A 122 6.62 -5.17 -6.37
CA ASP A 122 5.37 -5.78 -5.93
C ASP A 122 4.77 -6.71 -7.00
N GLY A 123 5.59 -7.08 -7.99
CA GLY A 123 5.21 -7.87 -9.15
C GLY A 123 4.18 -7.20 -10.06
N SER A 124 3.77 -5.96 -9.77
CA SER A 124 3.02 -5.15 -10.73
C SER A 124 4.04 -4.63 -11.73
N MET A 125 3.92 -5.05 -12.98
CA MET A 125 4.58 -4.29 -14.04
C MET A 125 3.96 -2.90 -13.98
N ASN A 126 4.77 -1.87 -13.72
CA ASN A 126 4.29 -0.49 -13.71
C ASN A 126 3.52 -0.26 -15.02
N VAL A 127 2.20 -0.14 -14.91
CA VAL A 127 1.25 -0.06 -16.03
C VAL A 127 1.55 1.14 -16.95
N ALA A 128 2.39 2.07 -16.51
CA ALA A 128 2.91 3.18 -17.32
C ALA A 128 3.84 2.78 -18.49
N LYS A 129 4.28 1.51 -18.62
CA LYS A 129 5.06 1.06 -19.78
C LYS A 129 4.54 -0.18 -20.49
N GLN A 130 3.36 -0.67 -20.10
CA GLN A 130 2.66 -1.73 -20.82
C GLN A 130 1.17 -1.39 -20.95
N THR A 131 0.89 -0.43 -21.83
CA THR A 131 -0.26 -0.54 -22.73
C THR A 131 -0.11 -1.83 -23.54
N GLY A 132 -0.46 -2.95 -22.91
CA GLY A 132 -0.14 -4.26 -23.45
C GLY A 132 -0.65 -5.41 -22.59
N GLY A 133 -1.94 -5.42 -22.28
CA GLY A 133 -2.65 -6.67 -22.02
C GLY A 133 -2.81 -7.06 -20.56
N TRP A 134 -3.72 -6.41 -19.84
CA TRP A 134 -4.64 -7.14 -18.95
C TRP A 134 -5.95 -6.37 -18.77
N GLY A 135 -6.71 -6.28 -19.85
CA GLY A 135 -8.12 -5.90 -19.83
C GLY A 135 -8.86 -6.86 -20.75
N GLY A 136 -9.73 -7.69 -20.19
CA GLY A 136 -10.60 -8.58 -20.95
C GLY A 136 -10.36 -10.06 -20.69
N ALA A 137 -11.15 -10.62 -19.78
CA ALA A 137 -11.56 -12.00 -19.93
C ALA A 137 -12.35 -12.12 -21.25
N SER A 138 -11.72 -12.58 -22.33
CA SER A 138 -12.36 -13.35 -23.40
C SER A 138 -11.28 -13.87 -24.35
N SER A 139 -10.82 -15.09 -24.11
CA SER A 139 -10.08 -15.83 -25.13
C SER A 139 -11.08 -16.57 -26.00
N SER A 140 -11.54 -15.94 -27.08
CA SER A 140 -11.81 -16.66 -28.34
C SER A 140 -11.76 -15.71 -29.55
N HIS A 141 -10.91 -16.09 -30.51
CA HIS A 141 -10.84 -15.66 -31.92
C HIS A 141 -10.39 -14.23 -32.30
N LYS A 142 -9.13 -14.15 -32.80
CA LYS A 142 -8.51 -12.99 -33.49
C LYS A 142 -9.10 -12.67 -34.88
N VAL A 143 -10.42 -12.74 -35.10
CA VAL A 143 -11.01 -12.56 -36.45
C VAL A 143 -12.12 -11.50 -36.51
N ILE A 144 -12.35 -10.73 -35.45
CA ILE A 144 -13.45 -9.75 -35.46
C ILE A 144 -12.89 -8.34 -35.70
N LYS A 145 -13.08 -7.83 -36.92
CA LYS A 145 -12.98 -6.39 -37.23
C LYS A 145 -14.37 -5.80 -37.04
N PHE A 146 -14.49 -4.81 -36.15
CA PHE A 146 -15.71 -4.01 -36.04
C PHE A 146 -15.64 -2.87 -37.04
N ASP A 147 -16.17 -3.13 -38.23
CA ASP A 147 -16.56 -2.11 -39.19
C ASP A 147 -18.08 -2.20 -39.28
N SER A 148 -18.77 -1.45 -38.43
CA SER A 148 -20.23 -1.39 -38.42
C SER A 148 -20.65 -0.01 -37.98
N ASP A 149 -20.79 0.85 -38.98
CA ASP A 149 -21.54 2.09 -38.87
C ASP A 149 -22.94 1.79 -38.36
N GLY A 150 -23.29 2.42 -37.23
CA GLY A 150 -24.42 2.08 -36.39
C GLY A 150 -25.79 2.31 -37.03
N HIS A 151 -26.20 1.39 -37.90
CA HIS A 151 -27.60 1.22 -38.28
C HIS A 151 -28.11 -0.10 -37.70
N PHE A 152 -28.66 -0.02 -36.49
CA PHE A 152 -29.41 -1.13 -35.91
C PHE A 152 -30.86 -1.00 -36.40
N ASP A 153 -31.29 -1.90 -37.29
CA ASP A 153 -32.70 -2.04 -37.65
C ASP A 153 -33.51 -2.49 -36.43
N ASP A 154 -34.77 -2.03 -36.35
CA ASP A 154 -35.75 -2.37 -35.29
C ASP A 154 -36.03 -3.88 -35.17
N ASP A 155 -35.57 -4.69 -36.13
CA ASP A 155 -35.66 -6.15 -36.14
C ASP A 155 -34.60 -6.86 -35.27
N PHE A 156 -33.64 -6.14 -34.68
CA PHE A 156 -32.60 -6.76 -33.83
C PHE A 156 -33.16 -7.38 -32.53
N PHE A 157 -34.33 -6.91 -32.06
CA PHE A 157 -35.02 -7.44 -30.89
C PHE A 157 -36.25 -8.28 -31.27
N GLN A 158 -36.12 -9.20 -32.21
CA GLN A 158 -37.17 -10.19 -32.45
C GLN A 158 -37.30 -11.15 -31.26
N HIS A 159 -38.41 -11.04 -30.54
CA HIS A 159 -38.79 -12.02 -29.52
C HIS A 159 -39.00 -13.38 -30.19
N THR A 160 -38.11 -14.32 -29.93
CA THR A 160 -38.30 -15.72 -30.31
C THR A 160 -39.42 -16.34 -29.48
N GLU A 161 -40.14 -17.31 -30.06
CA GLU A 161 -41.21 -18.04 -29.35
C GLU A 161 -40.73 -18.62 -28.02
N GLU A 162 -39.47 -19.05 -27.94
CA GLU A 162 -38.80 -19.53 -26.73
C GLU A 162 -38.78 -18.47 -25.60
N THR A 163 -38.52 -17.21 -25.93
CA THR A 163 -38.52 -16.11 -24.95
C THR A 163 -39.93 -15.88 -24.39
N SER A 164 -40.97 -16.06 -25.22
CA SER A 164 -42.36 -15.95 -24.79
C SER A 164 -42.75 -17.07 -23.81
N GLN A 165 -42.25 -18.29 -24.03
CA GLN A 165 -42.52 -19.45 -23.18
C GLN A 165 -41.95 -19.26 -21.77
N PHE A 166 -40.72 -18.74 -21.66
CA PHE A 166 -40.11 -18.41 -20.36
C PHE A 166 -40.94 -17.40 -19.57
N ARG A 167 -41.46 -16.37 -20.24
CA ARG A 167 -42.33 -15.38 -19.61
C ARG A 167 -43.64 -16.02 -19.13
N GLN A 168 -44.26 -16.88 -19.94
CA GLN A 168 -45.48 -17.58 -19.58
C GLN A 168 -45.29 -18.55 -18.41
N GLU A 169 -44.18 -19.30 -18.40
CA GLU A 169 -43.86 -20.24 -17.32
C GLU A 169 -43.60 -19.50 -16.00
N TYR A 170 -42.92 -18.35 -16.06
CA TYR A 170 -42.73 -17.47 -14.90
C TYR A 170 -44.06 -16.99 -14.32
N GLU A 171 -44.97 -16.50 -15.16
CA GLU A 171 -46.30 -16.03 -14.72
C GLU A 171 -47.15 -17.17 -14.14
N MET A 172 -47.13 -18.36 -14.76
CA MET A 172 -47.81 -19.54 -14.20
C MET A 172 -47.22 -19.98 -12.86
N ARG A 173 -45.90 -19.93 -12.69
CA ARG A 173 -45.23 -20.29 -11.43
C ARG A 173 -45.56 -19.27 -10.33
N LYS A 174 -45.65 -17.99 -10.67
CA LYS A 174 -46.09 -16.93 -9.76
C LYS A 174 -47.54 -17.10 -9.31
N MET A 175 -48.46 -17.41 -10.24
CA MET A 175 -49.86 -17.73 -9.91
C MET A 175 -49.98 -18.97 -9.02
N LYS A 176 -49.21 -20.04 -9.30
CA LYS A 176 -49.18 -21.24 -8.46
C LYS A 176 -48.77 -20.90 -7.03
N GLN A 177 -47.71 -20.10 -6.84
CA GLN A 177 -47.28 -19.66 -5.50
C GLN A 177 -48.33 -18.81 -4.79
N ALA A 178 -49.11 -18.00 -5.52
CA ALA A 178 -50.17 -17.18 -4.95
C ALA A 178 -51.44 -17.97 -4.57
N CYS A 179 -51.68 -19.14 -5.19
CA CYS A 179 -52.81 -20.03 -4.84
C CYS A 179 -52.48 -21.06 -3.75
N THR A 180 -51.21 -21.22 -3.35
CA THR A 180 -50.80 -22.10 -2.23
C THR A 180 -50.73 -21.40 -0.86
N LEU A 181 -51.35 -20.23 -0.73
CA LEU A 181 -51.65 -19.52 0.53
C LEU A 181 -53.16 -19.38 0.67
#